data_AF-A0A1Y0IJ76-F1
#
_entry.id   AF-A0A1Y0IJ76-F1
#
_cell.length_a   1.000
_cell.length_b   1.000
_cell.length_c   1.000
_cell.angle_alpha   90.00
_cell.angle_beta   90.00
_cell.angle_gamma   90.00
#
_symmetry.space_group_name_H-M   'P 1'
#
loop_
_entity.id
_entity.type
_entity.pdbx_description
1 polymer ?
#
loop_
_entity_poly.entity_id
_entity_poly.type
_entity_poly.pdbx_seq_one_letter_code
_entity_poly.pdbx_strand_id
1 'polypeptide(L)'
;MNVDIIRFTQEALWLMLILTAPPVLAAAFTGLIISFLQAITQIQEQTIPFAVKLAVVAIVLLLMAGVIGENLYQYTNRIFAHFPNLTQ
;
A
#
# COMPACT_ATOMS: atom_id res chain seq x y z
N MET A 1 -5.03 26.80 12.36
CA MET A 1 -4.52 25.46 11.97
C MET A 1 -3.09 25.67 11.50
N ASN A 2 -2.08 25.19 12.25
CA ASN A 2 -0.67 25.42 11.92
C ASN A 2 -0.35 24.76 10.58
N VAL A 3 0.29 25.50 9.68
CA VAL A 3 0.61 25.07 8.29
C VAL A 3 1.41 23.75 8.28
N ASP A 4 2.18 23.50 9.35
CA ASP A 4 2.97 22.29 9.53
C ASP A 4 2.13 21.02 9.66
N ILE A 5 0.99 21.08 10.35
CA ILE A 5 0.08 19.93 10.51
C ILE A 5 -0.48 19.51 9.15
N ILE A 6 -0.85 20.48 8.31
CA ILE A 6 -1.34 20.22 6.95
C ILE A 6 -0.24 19.57 6.11
N ARG A 7 1.00 20.08 6.19
CA ARG A 7 2.15 19.51 5.47
C ARG A 7 2.43 18.07 5.87
N PHE A 8 2.51 17.78 7.18
CA PHE A 8 2.72 16.40 7.64
C PHE A 8 1.61 15.46 7.19
N THR A 9 0.36 15.92 7.20
CA THR A 9 -0.79 15.13 6.73
C THR A 9 -0.70 14.85 5.23
N GLN A 10 -0.41 15.86 4.42
CA GLN A 10 -0.22 15.67 2.97
C GLN A 10 0.91 14.69 2.68
N GLU A 11 2.02 14.80 3.41
CA GLU A 11 3.14 13.89 3.27
C GLU A 11 2.77 12.45 3.67
N ALA A 12 2.00 12.27 4.76
CA ALA A 12 1.48 10.96 5.17
C ALA A 12 0.64 10.31 4.07
N LEU A 13 -0.28 11.08 3.49
CA LEU A 13 -1.16 10.61 2.42
C LEU A 13 -0.37 10.25 1.15
N TRP A 14 0.65 11.04 0.83
CA TRP A 14 1.55 10.77 -0.28
C TRP A 14 2.35 9.49 -0.07
N LEU A 15 2.89 9.30 1.13
CA LEU A 15 3.61 8.09 1.52
C LEU A 15 2.70 6.86 1.44
N MET A 16 1.48 6.97 1.99
CA MET A 16 0.47 5.92 1.91
C MET A 16 0.16 5.55 0.46
N LEU A 17 -0.06 6.55 -0.41
CA LEU A 17 -0.37 6.33 -1.81
C LEU A 17 0.75 5.57 -2.52
N ILE A 18 2.00 6.01 -2.35
CA ILE A 18 3.16 5.40 -3.03
C ILE A 18 3.44 4.00 -2.49
N LEU A 19 3.41 3.81 -1.16
CA LEU A 19 3.72 2.51 -0.56
C LEU A 19 2.64 1.46 -0.83
N THR A 20 1.38 1.87 -0.97
CA THR A 20 0.27 0.95 -1.30
C THR A 20 0.08 0.75 -2.80
N ALA A 21 0.60 1.63 -3.66
CA ALA A 21 0.40 1.53 -5.11
C ALA A 21 0.87 0.18 -5.70
N PRO A 22 2.08 -0.33 -5.43
CA PRO A 22 2.53 -1.58 -6.02
C PRO A 22 1.70 -2.83 -5.62
N PRO A 23 1.36 -3.08 -4.34
CA PRO A 23 0.51 -4.23 -3.99
C PRO A 23 -0.91 -4.09 -4.56
N VAL A 24 -1.46 -2.87 -4.64
CA VAL A 24 -2.77 -2.63 -5.27
C VAL A 24 -2.72 -2.90 -6.78
N LEU A 25 -1.69 -2.42 -7.47
CA LEU A 25 -1.50 -2.67 -8.90
C LEU A 25 -1.32 -4.15 -9.20
N ALA A 26 -0.55 -4.87 -8.38
CA ALA A 26 -0.36 -6.32 -8.52
C ALA A 26 -1.68 -7.08 -8.31
N ALA A 27 -2.48 -6.69 -7.30
CA ALA A 27 -3.81 -7.27 -7.06
C ALA A 27 -4.77 -7.00 -8.22
N ALA A 28 -4.77 -5.78 -8.76
CA ALA A 28 -5.61 -5.38 -9.89
C ALA A 28 -5.23 -6.18 -11.15
N PHE A 29 -3.95 -6.20 -11.52
CA PHE A 29 -3.46 -6.90 -12.71
C PHE A 29 -3.73 -8.40 -12.63
N THR A 30 -3.43 -9.02 -11.50
CA THR A 30 -3.72 -10.45 -11.27
C THR A 30 -5.22 -10.72 -11.31
N GLY A 31 -6.02 -9.84 -10.70
CA GLY A 31 -7.48 -9.94 -10.72
C GLY A 31 -8.07 -9.91 -12.12
N LEU A 32 -7.56 -9.03 -12.98
CA LEU A 32 -7.97 -8.94 -14.37
C LEU A 32 -7.63 -10.22 -15.13
N ILE A 33 -6.39 -10.71 -15.01
CA ILE A 33 -5.95 -11.95 -15.67
C ILE A 33 -6.83 -13.13 -15.25
N ILE A 34 -7.03 -13.31 -13.94
CA ILE A 34 -7.83 -14.44 -13.44
C ILE A 34 -9.29 -14.31 -13.88
N SER A 35 -9.88 -13.11 -13.84
CA SER A 35 -11.27 -12.92 -14.28
C SER A 35 -11.48 -13.27 -15.76
N PHE A 36 -10.49 -13.00 -16.61
CA PHE A 36 -10.52 -13.37 -18.02
C PHE A 36 -10.43 -14.89 -18.23
N LEU A 37 -9.52 -15.55 -17.50
CA LEU A 37 -9.40 -17.01 -17.53
C LEU A 37 -10.67 -17.70 -17.01
N GLN A 38 -11.29 -17.17 -15.97
CA GLN A 38 -12.56 -17.67 -15.43
C GLN A 38 -13.69 -17.54 -16.46
N ALA A 39 -13.73 -16.45 -17.22
CA ALA A 39 -14.72 -16.26 -18.27
C ALA A 39 -14.58 -17.27 -19.42
N ILE A 40 -13.35 -17.55 -19.87
CA ILE A 40 -13.09 -18.50 -20.97
C ILE A 40 -13.34 -19.95 -20.53
N THR A 41 -12.92 -20.31 -19.32
CA THR A 41 -13.05 -21.68 -18.81
C THR A 41 -14.43 -21.99 -18.24
N GLN A 42 -15.28 -20.96 -18.08
CA GLN A 42 -16.58 -21.03 -17.41
C GLN A 42 -16.52 -21.48 -15.94
N ILE A 43 -15.33 -21.46 -15.32
CA ILE A 43 -15.12 -21.78 -13.90
C ILE A 43 -15.27 -20.49 -13.09
N GLN A 44 -16.47 -20.25 -12.55
CA GLN A 44 -16.81 -19.04 -11.79
C GLN A 44 -16.77 -19.25 -10.26
N GLU A 45 -15.89 -20.14 -9.80
CA GLU A 45 -15.67 -20.35 -8.37
C GLU A 45 -14.95 -19.15 -7.75
N GLN A 46 -15.55 -18.52 -6.74
CA GLN A 46 -15.03 -17.28 -6.14
C GLN A 46 -13.81 -17.49 -5.22
N THR A 47 -13.57 -18.73 -4.77
CA THR A 47 -12.48 -19.06 -3.84
C THR A 47 -11.09 -18.99 -4.50
N ILE A 48 -10.98 -19.42 -5.76
CA ILE A 48 -9.73 -19.39 -6.54
C ILE A 48 -9.19 -17.96 -6.72
N PRO A 49 -9.95 -16.98 -7.27
CA PRO A 49 -9.44 -15.62 -7.49
C PRO A 49 -9.11 -14.93 -6.17
N PHE A 50 -9.83 -15.23 -5.09
CA PHE A 50 -9.51 -14.72 -3.76
C PHE A 50 -8.14 -15.22 -3.27
N ALA A 51 -7.92 -16.54 -3.30
CA ALA A 51 -6.67 -17.14 -2.85
C ALA A 51 -5.46 -16.66 -3.67
N VAL A 52 -5.60 -16.59 -5.00
CA VAL A 52 -4.53 -16.13 -5.89
C VAL A 52 -4.21 -14.65 -5.65
N LYS A 53 -5.21 -13.77 -5.54
CA LYS A 53 -4.99 -12.34 -5.23
C LYS A 53 -4.28 -12.16 -3.89
N LEU A 54 -4.69 -12.89 -2.85
CA LEU A 54 -4.08 -12.83 -1.53
C LEU A 54 -2.61 -13.25 -1.58
N ALA A 55 -2.30 -14.37 -2.24
CA ALA A 55 -0.93 -14.85 -2.39
C ALA A 55 -0.04 -13.83 -3.10
N VAL A 56 -0.52 -13.22 -4.19
CA VAL A 56 0.23 -12.18 -4.92
C VAL A 56 0.48 -10.95 -4.05
N VAL A 57 -0.55 -10.44 -3.36
CA VAL A 57 -0.38 -9.28 -2.46
C VAL A 57 0.60 -9.59 -1.35
N ALA A 58 0.52 -10.77 -0.74
CA ALA A 58 1.44 -11.19 0.31
C ALA A 58 2.89 -11.22 -0.20
N ILE A 59 3.15 -11.78 -1.38
CA ILE A 59 4.49 -11.81 -1.98
C ILE A 59 4.99 -10.38 -2.24
N VAL A 60 4.17 -9.51 -2.81
CA VAL A 60 4.58 -8.11 -3.07
C VAL A 60 4.89 -7.38 -1.78
N LEU A 61 4.08 -7.55 -0.73
CA LEU A 61 4.34 -6.97 0.58
C LEU A 61 5.64 -7.50 1.20
N LEU A 62 5.93 -8.80 1.08
CA LEU A 62 7.18 -9.38 1.58
C LEU A 62 8.40 -8.79 0.86
N LEU A 63 8.34 -8.65 -0.47
CA LEU A 63 9.40 -8.04 -1.26
C LEU A 63 9.59 -6.55 -0.92
N MET A 64 8.50 -5.85 -0.60
CA MET A 64 8.51 -4.43 -0.27
C MET A 64 8.71 -4.14 1.23
N ALA A 65 8.75 -5.15 2.09
CA ALA A 65 8.75 -4.97 3.54
C ALA A 65 9.88 -4.05 4.03
N GLY A 66 11.08 -4.19 3.45
CA GLY A 66 12.23 -3.32 3.76
C GLY A 66 11.98 -1.85 3.39
N VAL A 67 11.49 -1.60 2.17
CA VAL A 67 11.20 -0.25 1.67
C VAL A 67 10.09 0.42 2.48
N ILE A 68 9.00 -0.30 2.74
CA ILE A 68 7.89 0.20 3.56
C ILE A 68 8.39 0.52 4.98
N GLY A 69 9.16 -0.38 5.58
CA GLY A 69 9.72 -0.19 6.92
C GLY A 69 10.63 1.02 7.02
N GLU A 70 11.56 1.19 6.07
CA GLU A 70 12.49 2.32 6.04
C GLU A 70 11.75 3.66 5.88
N ASN A 71 10.81 3.74 4.94
CA ASN A 71 10.04 4.97 4.69
C ASN A 71 9.20 5.37 5.93
N LEU A 72 8.53 4.40 6.56
CA LEU A 72 7.76 4.65 7.78
C LEU A 72 8.65 5.07 8.95
N TYR A 73 9.82 4.46 9.10
CA TYR A 73 10.78 4.82 10.14
C TYR A 73 11.28 6.26 9.95
N GLN A 74 11.71 6.61 8.73
CA GLN A 74 12.18 7.97 8.42
C GLN A 74 11.09 9.02 8.64
N TYR A 75 9.87 8.77 8.15
CA TYR A 75 8.74 9.66 8.33
C TYR A 75 8.40 9.87 9.81
N THR A 76 8.37 8.78 10.58
CA THR A 76 8.13 8.80 12.03
C THR A 76 9.18 9.64 12.76
N ASN A 77 10.46 9.40 12.47
CA ASN A 77 11.56 10.14 13.08
C ASN A 77 11.48 11.65 12.77
N ARG A 78 11.07 12.02 11.54
CA ARG A 78 10.85 13.42 11.17
C ARG A 78 9.73 14.08 11.96
N ILE A 79 8.60 13.39 12.17
CA ILE A 79 7.52 13.93 13.01
C ILE A 79 8.02 14.16 14.43
N PHE A 80 8.65 13.15 15.06
CA PHE A 80 9.13 13.26 16.44
C PHE A 80 10.16 14.37 16.61
N ALA A 81 11.06 14.56 15.64
CA ALA A 81 12.04 15.64 15.67
C ALA A 81 11.39 17.05 15.61
N HIS A 82 10.24 17.19 14.93
CA HIS A 82 9.53 18.46 14.79
C HIS A 82 8.44 18.66 15.83
N PHE A 83 8.11 17.62 16.63
CA PHE A 83 7.06 17.65 17.64
C PHE A 83 7.19 18.80 18.65
N PRO A 84 8.38 19.15 19.19
CA PRO A 84 8.52 20.27 20.13
C PRO A 84 8.12 21.63 19.53
N ASN A 85 8.29 21.80 18.21
CA ASN A 85 7.92 23.02 17.49
C ASN A 85 6.41 23.10 17.21
N LEU A 86 5.67 21.99 17.36
CA LEU A 86 4.22 21.95 17.18
C LEU A 86 3.45 22.28 18.46
N THR A 87 4.10 22.22 19.63
CA THR A 87 3.49 22.46 20.94
C THR A 87 3.78 23.85 21.51
N GLN A 88 4.62 24.65 20.85
CA GLN A 88 4.84 26.07 21.16
C GLN A 88 3.99 26.95 20.24
#